data_AF-A0A317HCY1-F1
#
_entry.id   AF-A0A317HCY1-F1
#
_cell.length_a   1.000
_cell.length_b   1.000
_cell.length_c   1.000
_cell.angle_alpha   90.00
_cell.angle_beta   90.00
_cell.angle_gamma   90.00
#
_symmetry.space_group_name_H-M   'P 1'
#
loop_
_entity.id
_entity.type
_entity.pdbx_description
1 polymer ?
#
loop_
_entity_poly.entity_id
_entity_poly.type
_entity_poly.pdbx_seq_one_letter_code
_entity_poly.pdbx_strand_id
1 'polypeptide(L)'
;TQGGPAGQRDIIALGALLAGAFASSRHVAEILGERDFRSILQQGVQESIYTSLVGEQWLLVVVFDKQTHVGLVKVLARKAAEELERTLERVQSGGKQAKEQVINVQFRSSVDNTIDRLFQD
;
A
#
# COMPACT_ATOMS: atom_id res chain seq x y z
N THR A 1 -6.65 10.24 24.39
CA THR A 1 -6.25 8.82 24.34
C THR A 1 -7.49 7.96 24.14
N GLN A 2 -7.95 7.79 22.90
CA GLN A 2 -9.04 6.86 22.57
C GLN A 2 -8.51 5.85 21.56
N GLY A 3 -7.99 4.74 22.06
CA GLY A 3 -7.41 3.66 21.25
C GLY A 3 -7.74 2.32 21.89
N GLY A 4 -9.02 2.03 22.04
CA GLY A 4 -9.50 0.68 22.39
C GLY A 4 -9.62 -0.19 21.14
N PRO A 5 -9.69 -1.52 21.27
CA PRO A 5 -9.77 -2.47 20.16
C PRO A 5 -10.96 -2.25 19.20
N ALA A 6 -12.00 -1.52 19.64
CA ALA A 6 -13.10 -1.07 18.79
C ALA A 6 -12.65 -0.06 17.71
N GLY A 7 -11.90 0.97 18.10
CA GLY A 7 -11.41 1.98 17.15
C GLY A 7 -10.42 1.42 16.12
N GLN A 8 -9.68 0.35 16.46
CA GLN A 8 -8.82 -0.33 15.50
C GLN A 8 -9.60 -1.09 14.42
N ARG A 9 -10.74 -1.69 14.77
CA ARG A 9 -11.62 -2.33 13.78
C ARG A 9 -12.23 -1.32 12.81
N ASP A 10 -12.60 -0.14 13.33
CA ASP A 10 -13.16 0.92 12.51
C ASP A 10 -12.16 1.44 11.46
N ILE A 11 -10.88 1.54 11.82
CA ILE A 11 -9.80 1.93 10.90
C ILE A 11 -9.58 0.88 9.80
N ILE A 12 -9.62 -0.41 10.14
CA ILE A 12 -9.47 -1.50 9.15
C ILE A 12 -10.65 -1.49 8.17
N ALA A 13 -11.87 -1.36 8.68
CA ALA A 13 -13.08 -1.28 7.85
C ALA A 13 -13.03 -0.05 6.93
N LEU A 14 -12.63 1.11 7.46
CA LEU A 14 -12.44 2.33 6.68
C LEU A 14 -11.38 2.13 5.58
N GLY A 15 -10.24 1.51 5.91
CA GLY A 15 -9.19 1.20 4.94
C GLY A 15 -9.68 0.32 3.78
N ALA A 16 -10.45 -0.73 4.08
CA ALA A 16 -11.03 -1.60 3.05
C ALA A 16 -12.02 -0.85 2.14
N LEU A 17 -12.88 -0.01 2.72
CA LEU A 17 -13.84 0.80 1.98
C LEU A 17 -13.14 1.82 1.06
N LEU A 18 -12.11 2.51 1.58
CA LEU A 18 -11.33 3.48 0.81
C LEU A 18 -10.56 2.81 -0.33
N ALA A 19 -9.97 1.64 -0.09
CA ALA A 19 -9.29 0.87 -1.14
C ALA A 19 -10.27 0.46 -2.26
N GLY A 20 -11.48 -0.01 -1.91
CA GLY A 20 -12.52 -0.34 -2.87
C GLY A 20 -13.02 0.87 -3.66
N ALA A 21 -13.25 2.00 -2.99
CA ALA A 21 -13.63 3.26 -3.62
C ALA A 21 -12.54 3.76 -4.59
N PHE A 22 -11.27 3.71 -4.17
CA PHE A 22 -10.14 4.11 -5.01
C PHE A 22 -9.98 3.19 -6.23
N ALA A 23 -10.10 1.87 -6.05
CA ALA A 23 -10.07 0.92 -7.17
C ALA A 23 -11.19 1.17 -8.18
N SER A 24 -12.39 1.48 -7.70
CA SER A 24 -13.52 1.86 -8.57
C SER A 24 -13.22 3.15 -9.34
N SER A 25 -12.58 4.12 -8.69
CA SER A 25 -12.19 5.37 -9.34
C SER A 25 -11.13 5.17 -10.44
N ARG A 26 -10.22 4.19 -10.29
CA ARG A 26 -9.27 3.83 -11.37
C ARG A 26 -10.01 3.34 -12.61
N HIS A 27 -11.07 2.55 -12.43
CA HIS A 27 -11.89 2.13 -13.55
C HIS A 27 -12.62 3.31 -14.24
N VAL A 28 -13.03 4.32 -13.47
CA VAL A 28 -13.55 5.56 -14.04
C VAL A 28 -12.48 6.29 -14.88
N ALA A 29 -11.22 6.33 -14.41
CA ALA A 29 -10.12 6.91 -15.19
C ALA A 29 -9.91 6.16 -16.52
N GLU A 30 -9.94 4.83 -16.50
CA GLU A 30 -9.85 3.99 -17.71
C GLU A 30 -10.94 4.32 -18.73
N ILE A 31 -12.20 4.46 -18.27
CA ILE A 31 -13.35 4.83 -19.13
C ILE A 31 -13.14 6.22 -19.77
N LEU A 32 -12.50 7.14 -19.05
CA LEU A 32 -12.20 8.48 -19.53
C LEU A 32 -10.93 8.55 -20.40
N GLY A 33 -10.21 7.45 -20.58
CA GLY A 33 -8.94 7.42 -21.30
C GLY A 33 -7.76 8.01 -20.53
N GLU A 34 -7.92 8.21 -19.22
CA GLU A 34 -6.86 8.68 -18.32
C GLU A 34 -6.01 7.49 -17.84
N ARG A 35 -4.71 7.73 -17.61
CA ARG A 35 -3.78 6.66 -17.17
C ARG A 35 -4.12 6.19 -15.75
N ASP A 36 -4.31 7.14 -14.83
CA ASP A 36 -4.78 6.88 -13.46
C ASP A 36 -5.22 8.17 -12.74
N PHE A 37 -6.16 8.03 -11.79
CA PHE A 37 -6.34 9.06 -10.77
C PHE A 37 -5.32 8.85 -9.67
N ARG A 38 -4.29 9.71 -9.61
CA ARG A 38 -3.25 9.64 -8.58
C ARG A 38 -3.72 10.09 -7.19
N SER A 39 -4.82 10.83 -7.12
CA SER A 39 -5.42 11.23 -5.84
C SER A 39 -6.91 11.54 -5.95
N ILE A 40 -7.62 11.40 -4.84
CA ILE A 40 -9.07 11.67 -4.70
C ILE A 40 -9.28 12.56 -3.48
N LEU A 41 -10.18 13.53 -3.59
CA LEU A 41 -10.67 14.31 -2.47
C LEU A 41 -12.16 14.06 -2.28
N GLN A 42 -12.54 13.55 -1.12
CA GLN A 42 -13.93 13.40 -0.70
C GLN A 42 -14.23 14.49 0.34
N GLN A 43 -15.05 15.46 -0.04
CA GLN A 43 -15.37 16.60 0.81
C GLN A 43 -16.67 16.34 1.59
N GLY A 44 -16.58 16.34 2.91
CA GLY A 44 -17.73 16.27 3.81
C GLY A 44 -18.03 17.61 4.49
N VAL A 45 -19.07 17.62 5.33
CA VAL A 45 -19.52 18.82 6.06
C VAL A 45 -18.61 19.14 7.24
N GLN A 46 -18.09 18.12 7.92
CA GLN A 46 -17.21 18.27 9.08
C GLN A 46 -15.77 17.91 8.74
N GLU A 47 -15.60 16.78 8.05
CA GLU A 47 -14.30 16.26 7.68
C GLU A 47 -14.22 16.03 6.18
N SER A 48 -13.01 16.11 5.66
CA SER A 48 -12.67 15.75 4.30
C SER A 48 -11.59 14.67 4.32
N ILE A 49 -11.61 13.82 3.30
CA ILE A 49 -10.65 12.73 3.13
C ILE A 49 -9.86 12.99 1.84
N TYR A 50 -8.55 13.12 1.97
CA TYR A 50 -7.63 13.13 0.84
C TYR A 50 -6.94 11.77 0.76
N THR A 51 -7.08 11.10 -0.38
CA THR A 51 -6.41 9.83 -0.66
C THR A 51 -5.44 10.02 -1.82
N SER A 52 -4.19 9.58 -1.69
CA SER A 52 -3.19 9.62 -2.75
C SER A 52 -2.48 8.28 -2.90
N LEU A 53 -2.16 7.91 -4.13
CA LEU A 53 -1.34 6.74 -4.42
C LEU A 53 0.11 6.98 -3.97
N VAL A 54 0.74 5.95 -3.40
CA VAL A 54 2.15 5.88 -3.04
C VAL A 54 2.78 4.73 -3.82
N GLY A 55 3.70 5.05 -4.73
CA GLY A 55 4.16 4.11 -5.75
C GLY A 55 3.00 3.61 -6.61
N GLU A 56 2.88 2.28 -6.78
CA GLU A 56 1.88 1.67 -7.67
C GLU A 56 0.66 1.07 -6.96
N GLN A 57 0.79 0.75 -5.66
CA GLN A 57 -0.15 -0.14 -4.96
C GLN A 57 -0.55 0.31 -3.55
N TRP A 58 0.12 1.31 -2.99
CA TRP A 58 -0.14 1.77 -1.62
C TRP A 58 -0.98 3.04 -1.64
N LEU A 59 -1.79 3.24 -0.61
CA LEU A 59 -2.60 4.45 -0.45
C LEU A 59 -2.19 5.19 0.81
N LEU A 60 -1.95 6.49 0.68
CA LEU A 60 -1.88 7.43 1.79
C LEU A 60 -3.25 8.10 1.94
N VAL A 61 -3.83 8.00 3.13
CA VAL A 61 -5.12 8.59 3.46
C VAL A 61 -4.92 9.64 4.56
N VAL A 62 -5.45 10.84 4.33
CA VAL A 62 -5.45 11.94 5.28
C VAL A 62 -6.89 12.36 5.54
N VAL A 63 -7.33 12.24 6.79
CA VAL A 63 -8.60 12.80 7.26
C VAL A 63 -8.31 14.13 7.95
N PHE A 64 -9.01 15.18 7.56
CA PHE A 64 -8.79 16.52 8.08
C PHE A 64 -10.10 17.31 8.21
N ASP A 65 -10.12 18.23 9.16
CA ASP A 65 -11.27 19.08 9.41
C ASP A 65 -11.40 20.21 8.38
N LYS A 66 -12.55 20.89 8.39
CA LYS A 66 -12.82 22.05 7.53
C LYS A 66 -11.94 23.28 7.79
N GLN A 67 -11.24 23.34 8.93
CA GLN A 67 -10.36 24.47 9.25
C GLN A 67 -9.01 24.33 8.54
N THR A 68 -8.69 23.11 8.12
CA THR A 68 -7.45 22.78 7.42
C THR A 68 -7.55 23.09 5.92
N HIS A 69 -6.59 23.86 5.41
CA HIS A 69 -6.54 24.18 3.98
C HIS A 69 -6.17 22.95 3.14
N VAL A 70 -7.06 22.59 2.20
CA VAL A 70 -6.84 21.47 1.27
C VAL A 70 -5.54 21.58 0.49
N GLY A 71 -5.12 22.80 0.13
CA GLY A 71 -3.85 23.03 -0.57
C GLY A 71 -2.64 22.60 0.27
N LEU A 72 -2.66 22.88 1.57
CA LEU A 72 -1.59 22.48 2.48
C LEU A 72 -1.56 20.95 2.66
N VAL A 73 -2.74 20.33 2.81
CA VAL A 73 -2.87 18.87 2.87
C VAL A 73 -2.26 18.23 1.64
N LYS A 74 -2.58 18.72 0.44
CA LYS A 74 -2.03 18.20 -0.82
C LYS A 74 -0.50 18.32 -0.89
N VAL A 75 0.05 19.46 -0.49
CA VAL A 75 1.52 19.68 -0.50
C VAL A 75 2.23 18.73 0.46
N LEU A 76 1.71 18.58 1.69
CA LEU A 76 2.33 17.72 2.69
C LEU A 76 2.14 16.24 2.37
N ALA A 77 0.95 15.83 1.94
CA ALA A 77 0.67 14.46 1.55
C ALA A 77 1.53 14.03 0.36
N ARG A 78 1.75 14.91 -0.62
CA ARG A 78 2.67 14.63 -1.73
C ARG A 78 4.10 14.37 -1.24
N LYS A 79 4.63 15.23 -0.37
CA LYS A 79 5.99 15.04 0.20
C LYS A 79 6.07 13.72 0.98
N ALA A 80 5.07 13.44 1.80
CA ALA A 80 5.00 12.20 2.56
C ALA A 80 4.91 10.96 1.64
N ALA A 81 4.14 11.03 0.55
CA ALA A 81 4.05 9.96 -0.44
C ALA A 81 5.42 9.68 -1.09
N GLU A 82 6.14 10.71 -1.52
CA GLU A 82 7.48 10.57 -2.13
C GLU A 82 8.50 9.95 -1.15
N GLU A 83 8.43 10.29 0.14
CA GLU A 83 9.29 9.70 1.18
C GLU A 83 8.91 8.25 1.54
N LEU A 84 7.61 7.97 1.61
CA LEU A 84 7.07 6.64 1.88
C LEU A 84 7.40 5.69 0.75
N GLU A 85 7.28 6.12 -0.50
CA GLU A 85 7.63 5.32 -1.68
C GLU A 85 9.06 4.81 -1.59
N ARG A 86 10.04 5.70 -1.37
CA ARG A 86 11.46 5.33 -1.19
C ARG A 86 11.68 4.35 -0.04
N THR A 87 10.88 4.44 1.01
CA THR A 87 10.99 3.54 2.16
C THR A 87 10.38 2.17 1.86
N LEU A 88 9.20 2.14 1.24
CA LEU A 88 8.51 0.91 0.86
C LEU A 88 9.24 0.15 -0.25
N GLU A 89 9.91 0.85 -1.17
CA GLU A 89 10.78 0.23 -2.17
C GLU A 89 11.96 -0.51 -1.54
N ARG A 90 12.63 0.11 -0.55
CA ARG A 90 13.73 -0.54 0.19
C ARG A 90 13.28 -1.76 0.96
N VAL A 91 12.09 -1.72 1.55
CA VAL A 91 11.51 -2.87 2.26
C VAL A 91 11.19 -4.01 1.28
N GLN A 92 10.60 -3.69 0.13
CA GLN A 92 10.29 -4.69 -0.89
C GLN A 92 11.54 -5.34 -1.50
N SER A 93 12.59 -4.56 -1.76
CA SER A 93 13.84 -5.11 -2.31
C SER A 93 14.55 -6.01 -1.29
N GLY A 94 14.60 -5.62 -0.01
CA GLY A 94 15.16 -6.47 1.06
C GLY A 94 14.38 -7.76 1.26
N GLY A 95 13.05 -7.71 1.20
CA GLY A 95 12.19 -8.89 1.33
C GLY A 95 12.31 -9.87 0.14
N LYS A 96 12.48 -9.37 -1.08
CA LYS A 96 12.71 -10.21 -2.27
C LYS A 96 14.05 -10.96 -2.18
N GLN A 97 15.11 -10.27 -1.76
CA GLN A 97 16.45 -10.86 -1.57
C GLN A 97 16.43 -11.98 -0.52
N ALA A 98 15.77 -11.75 0.62
CA ALA A 98 15.62 -12.77 1.66
C ALA A 98 14.79 -13.97 1.17
N LYS A 99 13.71 -13.74 0.42
CA LYS A 99 12.86 -14.81 -0.11
C LYS A 99 13.58 -15.65 -1.18
N GLU A 100 14.37 -15.02 -2.06
CA GLU A 100 15.21 -15.72 -3.04
C GLU A 100 16.30 -16.57 -2.37
N GLN A 101 16.94 -16.06 -1.33
CA GLN A 101 17.94 -16.82 -0.57
C GLN A 101 17.33 -18.05 0.11
N VAL A 102 16.16 -17.92 0.74
CA VAL A 102 15.46 -19.06 1.36
C VAL A 102 15.03 -20.10 0.33
N ILE A 103 14.49 -19.67 -0.82
CA ILE A 103 14.12 -20.59 -1.91
C ILE A 103 15.34 -21.33 -2.45
N ASN A 104 16.48 -20.65 -2.62
CA ASN A 104 17.72 -21.27 -3.11
C ASN A 104 18.25 -22.31 -2.11
N VAL A 105 18.27 -22.00 -0.81
CA VAL A 105 18.68 -22.96 0.24
C VAL A 105 17.75 -24.18 0.28
N GLN A 106 16.44 -23.97 0.19
CA GLN A 106 15.47 -25.06 0.20
C GLN A 106 15.54 -25.93 -1.07
N PHE A 107 15.79 -25.32 -2.23
CA PHE A 107 15.99 -26.03 -3.49
C PHE A 107 17.27 -26.87 -3.46
N ARG A 108 18.40 -26.31 -2.99
CA ARG A 108 19.68 -27.03 -2.85
C ARG A 108 19.58 -28.24 -1.94
N SER A 109 18.96 -28.08 -0.76
CA SER A 109 18.76 -29.19 0.19
C SER A 109 17.82 -30.28 -0.33
N SER A 110 16.88 -29.94 -1.20
CA SER A 110 16.01 -30.91 -1.88
C SER A 110 16.75 -31.67 -2.98
N VAL A 111 17.63 -30.99 -3.72
CA VAL A 111 18.47 -31.60 -4.77
C VAL A 111 19.53 -32.53 -4.17
N ASP A 112 20.23 -32.10 -3.11
CA ASP A 112 21.24 -32.93 -2.44
C ASP A 112 20.62 -34.23 -1.90
N ASN A 113 19.45 -34.15 -1.25
CA ASN A 113 18.71 -35.34 -0.80
C ASN A 113 18.25 -36.27 -1.94
N THR A 114 18.01 -35.71 -3.13
CA THR A 114 17.59 -36.51 -4.29
C THR A 114 18.79 -37.20 -4.93
N ILE A 115 19.94 -36.52 -4.98
CA ILE A 115 21.22 -37.07 -5.43
C ILE A 115 21.65 -38.22 -4.52
N ASP A 116 21.63 -38.04 -3.20
CA ASP A 116 22.04 -39.10 -2.26
C ASP A 116 21.19 -40.38 -2.41
N ARG A 117 19.91 -40.25 -2.76
CA ARG A 117 19.04 -41.42 -3.02
C ARG A 117 19.32 -42.09 -4.36
N LEU A 118 19.85 -41.37 -5.35
CA LEU A 118 20.21 -41.89 -6.67
C LEU A 118 21.53 -42.68 -6.67
N PHE A 119 22.39 -42.46 -5.67
CA PHE A 119 23.70 -43.09 -5.54
C PHE A 119 23.77 -44.09 -4.36
N GLN A 120 22.64 -44.41 -3.73
CA GLN A 120 22.52 -45.40 -2.66
C GLN A 120 22.01 -46.78 -3.12
N ASP A 121 21.66 -46.93 -4.41
CA ASP A 121 21.54 -48.20 -5.14
C ASP A 121 22.79 -48.42 -6.02
#